data_AF-A0A933QZH7-F1
#
_entry.id   AF-A0A933QZH7-F1
#
_cell.length_a   1.000
_cell.length_b   1.000
_cell.length_c   1.000
_cell.angle_alpha   90.00
_cell.angle_beta   90.00
_cell.angle_gamma   90.00
#
_symmetry.space_group_name_H-M   'P 1'
#
loop_
_entity.id
_entity.type
_entity.pdbx_description
1 polymer ?
#
loop_
_entity_poly.entity_id
_entity_poly.type
_entity_poly.pdbx_seq_one_letter_code
_entity_poly.pdbx_strand_id
1 'polypeptide(L)'
;MTPVKHREQWLVDGGMVNPVPVSLCRALGAERVIAVDLNADMLSRRAVDIQEADSSNRLDKALNRIQDIPWLSLLGEGLGTKTQQWVNDFKRDSAALPSLVDVLTQSVYIMQMRITRARMAGDPPDILLSPKLGHIRLVEFHRATEAIEAGYRCAETSTAAILAQLR
;
A
#
# COMPACT_ATOMS: atom_id res chain seq x y z
N MET A 1 8.56 8.31 -2.51
CA MET A 1 7.69 9.42 -2.07
C MET A 1 8.59 10.48 -1.47
N THR A 2 8.71 11.66 -2.08
CA THR A 2 9.62 12.71 -1.60
C THR A 2 8.87 13.56 -0.59
N PRO A 3 9.34 13.70 0.67
CA PRO A 3 8.72 14.58 1.65
C PRO A 3 8.67 16.03 1.13
N VAL A 4 7.59 16.74 1.46
CA VAL A 4 7.40 18.13 1.03
C VAL A 4 7.49 19.05 2.24
N LYS A 5 8.32 20.09 2.18
CA LYS A 5 8.37 21.11 3.23
C LYS A 5 7.18 22.06 3.04
N HIS A 6 6.33 22.19 4.06
CA HIS A 6 5.25 23.16 4.09
C HIS A 6 5.32 23.94 5.41
N ARG A 7 5.51 25.26 5.32
CA ARG A 7 5.87 26.10 6.48
C ARG A 7 7.12 25.52 7.17
N GLU A 8 7.06 25.32 8.49
CA GLU A 8 8.15 24.74 9.30
C GLU A 8 8.04 23.23 9.49
N GLN A 9 7.21 22.53 8.70
CA GLN A 9 6.97 21.10 8.85
C GLN A 9 7.26 20.32 7.56
N TRP A 10 7.81 19.11 7.72
CA TRP A 10 7.94 18.15 6.63
C TRP A 10 6.69 17.27 6.59
N LEU A 11 6.06 17.21 5.43
CA LEU A 11 4.84 16.46 5.19
C LEU A 11 5.13 15.23 4.35
N VAL A 12 4.44 14.16 4.70
CA VAL A 12 4.35 12.90 3.95
C VAL A 12 2.88 12.60 3.68
N ASP A 13 2.62 11.53 2.94
CA ASP A 13 1.26 11.13 2.60
C ASP A 13 0.39 10.87 3.84
N GLY A 14 -0.83 11.39 3.81
CA GLY A 14 -1.79 11.29 4.92
C GLY A 14 -2.30 9.87 5.17
N GLY A 15 -2.13 8.96 4.21
CA GLY A 15 -2.48 7.55 4.32
C GLY A 15 -1.74 6.83 5.45
N MET A 16 -0.56 7.32 5.85
CA MET A 16 0.17 6.80 7.01
C MET A 16 -0.50 7.11 8.36
N VAL A 17 -1.46 8.03 8.42
CA VAL A 17 -2.04 8.54 9.68
C VAL A 17 -3.57 8.44 9.69
N ASN A 18 -4.20 8.71 8.55
CA ASN A 18 -5.64 8.65 8.39
C ASN A 18 -6.02 8.18 6.97
N PRO A 19 -5.80 6.88 6.67
CA PRO A 19 -6.02 6.30 5.33
C PRO A 19 -7.47 6.36 4.85
N VAL A 20 -8.44 6.30 5.76
CA VAL A 20 -9.88 6.43 5.45
C VAL A 20 -10.51 7.43 6.43
N PRO A 21 -10.57 8.73 6.07
CA PRO A 21 -10.83 9.82 7.02
C PRO A 21 -12.33 10.07 7.32
N VAL A 22 -13.03 9.06 7.84
CA VAL A 22 -14.49 9.12 8.10
C VAL A 22 -14.87 10.27 9.04
N SER A 23 -14.19 10.40 10.18
CA SER A 23 -14.49 11.47 11.15
C SER A 23 -14.28 12.87 10.59
N LEU A 24 -13.31 13.05 9.67
CA LEU A 24 -13.12 14.34 9.00
C LEU A 24 -14.32 14.69 8.13
N CYS A 25 -14.83 13.74 7.34
CA CYS A 25 -16.03 13.96 6.53
C CYS A 25 -17.24 14.37 7.40
N ARG A 26 -17.45 13.69 8.54
CA ARG A 26 -18.52 14.06 9.49
C ARG A 26 -18.29 15.45 10.10
N ALA A 27 -17.06 15.77 10.48
CA ALA A 27 -16.72 17.10 11.03
C ALA A 27 -16.93 18.23 10.01
N LEU A 28 -16.82 17.94 8.71
CA LEU A 28 -17.14 18.86 7.63
C LEU A 28 -18.65 18.97 7.33
N GLY A 29 -19.51 18.29 8.10
CA GLY A 29 -20.96 18.38 8.00
C GLY A 29 -21.60 17.29 7.15
N ALA A 30 -20.87 16.22 6.77
CA ALA A 30 -21.48 15.10 6.08
C ALA A 30 -22.46 14.36 7.01
N GLU A 31 -23.73 14.31 6.62
CA GLU A 31 -24.77 13.53 7.32
C GLU A 31 -24.57 12.03 7.15
N ARG A 32 -24.06 11.63 5.97
CA ARG A 32 -23.77 10.26 5.61
C ARG A 32 -22.42 10.16 4.91
N VAL A 33 -21.67 9.12 5.24
CA VAL A 33 -20.32 8.85 4.75
C VAL A 33 -20.29 7.46 4.13
N ILE A 34 -20.04 7.44 2.82
CA ILE A 34 -19.69 6.22 2.08
C ILE A 34 -18.17 6.19 1.98
N ALA A 35 -17.54 5.26 2.69
CA ALA A 35 -16.10 5.07 2.66
C ALA A 35 -15.70 4.03 1.61
N VAL A 36 -14.52 4.20 1.03
CA VAL A 36 -13.90 3.22 0.13
C VAL A 36 -12.53 2.86 0.70
N ASP A 37 -12.34 1.59 1.07
CA ASP A 37 -11.06 1.06 1.53
C ASP A 37 -10.43 0.16 0.45
N LEU A 38 -9.34 0.65 -0.14
CA LEU A 38 -8.59 -0.04 -1.19
C LEU A 38 -7.62 -1.09 -0.63
N ASN A 39 -7.38 -1.08 0.68
CA ASN A 39 -6.38 -1.95 1.33
C ASN A 39 -7.00 -3.18 2.00
N ALA A 40 -8.33 -3.29 2.01
CA ALA A 40 -9.08 -4.27 2.79
C ALA A 40 -8.71 -5.74 2.50
N ASP A 41 -8.27 -6.07 1.28
CA ASP A 41 -7.94 -7.43 0.84
C ASP A 41 -6.44 -7.68 0.63
N MET A 42 -5.58 -6.71 0.94
CA MET A 42 -4.12 -6.84 0.75
C MET A 42 -3.46 -7.87 1.66
N LEU A 43 -4.07 -8.25 2.79
CA LEU A 43 -3.55 -9.33 3.65
C LEU A 43 -3.80 -10.72 3.07
N SER A 44 -4.87 -10.90 2.29
CA SER A 44 -5.17 -12.17 1.62
C SER A 44 -4.09 -12.52 0.58
N ARG A 45 -3.40 -11.51 0.05
CA ARG A 45 -2.24 -11.64 -0.86
C ARG A 45 -1.15 -12.56 -0.29
N ARG A 46 -0.94 -12.56 1.03
CA ARG A 46 0.14 -13.31 1.69
C ARG A 46 -0.16 -14.80 1.86
N ALA A 47 -1.42 -15.21 1.78
CA ALA A 47 -1.76 -16.64 1.72
C ALA A 47 -1.49 -17.23 0.33
N VAL A 48 -1.56 -16.40 -0.72
CA VAL A 48 -1.40 -16.80 -2.12
C VAL A 48 0.07 -16.78 -2.56
N ASP A 49 0.83 -15.75 -2.16
CA ASP A 49 2.25 -15.60 -2.56
C ASP A 49 3.19 -16.68 -1.96
N ILE A 50 2.75 -17.38 -0.90
CA ILE A 50 3.48 -18.53 -0.35
C ILE A 50 3.37 -19.77 -1.27
N GLN A 51 2.43 -19.78 -2.23
CA GLN A 51 2.16 -20.95 -3.08
C GLN A 51 2.72 -20.85 -4.52
N GLU A 52 3.10 -19.67 -5.04
CA GLU A 52 3.49 -19.48 -6.45
C GLU A 52 4.96 -19.00 -6.66
N ALA A 53 5.88 -19.43 -5.80
CA ALA A 53 7.30 -19.09 -5.94
C ALA A 53 8.04 -19.94 -7.00
N ASP A 54 7.69 -19.80 -8.29
CA ASP A 54 8.55 -20.19 -9.41
C ASP A 54 9.37 -18.95 -9.86
N SER A 55 10.60 -18.88 -9.38
CA SER A 55 11.18 -17.66 -8.79
C SER A 55 12.43 -17.11 -9.50
N SER A 56 12.91 -17.68 -10.59
CA SER A 56 14.23 -17.30 -11.13
C SER A 56 14.20 -16.12 -12.12
N ASN A 57 13.24 -16.05 -13.04
CA ASN A 57 13.41 -15.20 -14.24
C ASN A 57 12.82 -13.77 -14.15
N ARG A 58 12.03 -13.45 -13.10
CA ARG A 58 11.41 -12.12 -12.91
C ARG A 58 12.14 -11.26 -11.88
N LEU A 59 12.81 -11.88 -10.90
CA LEU A 59 13.58 -11.21 -9.85
C LEU A 59 14.78 -10.46 -10.42
N ASP A 60 15.48 -11.04 -11.41
CA ASP A 60 16.63 -10.40 -12.06
C ASP A 60 16.26 -9.10 -12.80
N LYS A 61 15.06 -9.04 -13.40
CA LYS A 61 14.57 -7.83 -14.09
C LYS A 61 14.15 -6.72 -13.12
N ALA A 62 13.66 -7.08 -11.93
CA ALA A 62 13.28 -6.12 -10.89
C ALA A 62 14.51 -5.55 -10.16
N LEU A 63 15.52 -6.38 -9.91
CA LEU A 63 16.79 -5.99 -9.27
C LEU A 63 17.57 -4.95 -10.09
N ASN A 64 17.53 -5.03 -11.42
CA ASN A 64 18.18 -4.04 -12.28
C ASN A 64 17.50 -2.65 -12.26
N ARG A 65 16.24 -2.55 -11.85
CA ARG A 65 15.54 -1.25 -11.73
C ARG A 65 15.69 -0.58 -10.37
N ILE A 66 16.12 -1.33 -9.35
CA ILE A 66 16.30 -0.82 -7.98
C ILE A 66 17.65 -0.08 -7.85
N GLN A 67 18.62 -0.37 -8.73
CA GLN A 67 19.91 0.34 -8.80
C GLN A 67 19.75 1.84 -9.10
N ASP A 68 18.62 2.26 -9.67
CA ASP A 68 18.33 3.65 -10.03
C ASP A 68 17.63 4.46 -8.94
N ILE A 69 17.43 3.90 -7.73
CA ILE A 69 16.75 4.57 -6.62
C ILE A 69 17.77 5.35 -5.78
N PRO A 70 17.91 6.69 -5.93
CA PRO A 70 19.06 7.45 -5.44
C PRO A 70 19.11 7.63 -3.92
N TRP A 71 18.02 7.35 -3.20
CA TRP A 71 17.96 7.48 -1.74
C TRP A 71 18.39 6.20 -1.01
N LEU A 72 18.40 5.03 -1.69
CA LEU A 72 18.89 3.78 -1.10
C LEU A 72 20.43 3.76 -1.05
N SER A 73 21.09 4.31 -2.08
CA SER A 73 22.54 4.52 -2.09
C SER A 73 22.98 5.55 -1.04
N LEU A 74 22.15 6.55 -0.74
CA LEU A 74 22.43 7.56 0.29
C LEU A 74 22.50 6.97 1.71
N LEU A 75 21.75 5.90 2.00
CA LEU A 75 21.89 5.15 3.26
C LEU A 75 23.22 4.38 3.36
N GLY A 76 23.87 4.10 2.22
CA GLY A 76 25.13 3.38 2.12
C GLY A 76 26.39 4.25 2.13
N GLU A 77 26.29 5.54 1.83
CA GLU A 77 27.46 6.45 1.78
C GLU A 77 28.02 6.81 3.18
N GLY A 78 27.24 6.61 4.25
CA GLY A 78 27.66 6.86 5.64
C GLY A 78 28.48 5.74 6.30
N LEU A 79 28.70 4.61 5.61
CA LEU A 79 29.41 3.44 6.16
C LEU A 79 30.48 2.97 5.16
N GLY A 80 31.66 3.59 5.25
CA GLY A 80 32.78 3.38 4.32
C GLY A 80 33.26 1.93 4.18
N THR A 81 33.79 1.63 2.98
CA THR A 81 34.65 0.51 2.52
C THR A 81 34.31 -0.95 2.86
N LYS A 82 33.39 -1.22 3.80
CA LYS A 82 32.90 -2.57 4.17
C LYS A 82 31.60 -2.98 3.47
N THR A 83 30.95 -2.04 2.79
CA THR A 83 29.70 -2.24 2.05
C THR A 83 29.87 -3.16 0.83
N GLN A 84 31.02 -3.14 0.15
CA GLN A 84 31.23 -4.00 -1.02
C GLN A 84 31.22 -5.50 -0.68
N GLN A 85 31.73 -5.88 0.51
CA GLN A 85 31.69 -7.25 1.01
C GLN A 85 30.28 -7.60 1.54
N TRP A 86 29.65 -6.71 2.32
CA TRP A 86 28.29 -6.92 2.82
C TRP A 86 27.27 -7.08 1.69
N VAL A 87 27.34 -6.28 0.62
CA VAL A 87 26.48 -6.40 -0.56
C VAL A 87 26.70 -7.73 -1.29
N ASN A 88 27.94 -8.23 -1.35
CA ASN A 88 28.25 -9.51 -2.00
C ASN A 88 27.81 -10.71 -1.16
N ASP A 89 27.93 -10.64 0.17
CA ASP A 89 27.45 -11.67 1.08
C ASP A 89 25.90 -11.71 1.10
N PHE A 90 25.25 -10.53 1.07
CA PHE A 90 23.78 -10.43 0.97
C PHE A 90 23.25 -10.95 -0.39
N LYS A 91 24.00 -10.74 -1.48
CA LYS A 91 23.69 -11.30 -2.81
C LYS A 91 23.79 -12.82 -2.85
N ARG A 92 24.64 -13.43 -2.02
CA ARG A 92 24.86 -14.89 -2.02
C ARG A 92 23.74 -15.67 -1.35
N ASP A 93 23.03 -15.05 -0.40
CA ASP A 93 21.88 -15.61 0.32
C ASP A 93 20.51 -15.21 -0.27
N SER A 94 20.49 -14.48 -1.39
CA SER A 94 19.29 -13.86 -1.98
C SER A 94 18.29 -14.84 -2.64
N ALA A 95 18.46 -16.16 -2.52
CA ALA A 95 17.51 -17.14 -3.07
C ALA A 95 16.21 -17.27 -2.25
N ALA A 96 16.12 -16.65 -1.06
CA ALA A 96 14.95 -16.81 -0.18
C ALA A 96 14.60 -15.58 0.68
N LEU A 97 15.21 -14.41 0.44
CA LEU A 97 14.95 -13.21 1.25
C LEU A 97 14.04 -12.23 0.49
N PRO A 98 12.90 -11.81 1.06
CA PRO A 98 12.10 -10.74 0.49
C PRO A 98 12.96 -9.48 0.33
N SER A 99 12.82 -8.77 -0.78
CA SER A 99 13.53 -7.50 -1.03
C SER A 99 13.31 -6.53 0.13
N LEU A 100 14.35 -5.84 0.59
CA LEU A 100 14.24 -4.81 1.64
C LEU A 100 13.16 -3.77 1.33
N VAL A 101 13.00 -3.43 0.04
CA VAL A 101 11.95 -2.52 -0.45
C VAL A 101 10.56 -3.14 -0.27
N ASP A 102 10.40 -4.43 -0.54
CA ASP A 102 9.14 -5.15 -0.35
C ASP A 102 8.79 -5.25 1.12
N VAL A 103 9.77 -5.53 1.99
CA VAL A 103 9.59 -5.56 3.45
C VAL A 103 9.15 -4.20 3.98
N LEU A 104 9.80 -3.12 3.55
CA LEU A 104 9.43 -1.75 3.95
C LEU A 104 8.02 -1.39 3.46
N THR A 105 7.72 -1.66 2.19
CA THR A 105 6.40 -1.41 1.60
C THR A 105 5.31 -2.20 2.33
N GLN A 106 5.58 -3.48 2.63
CA GLN A 106 4.66 -4.33 3.38
C GLN A 106 4.43 -3.83 4.82
N SER A 107 5.48 -3.32 5.46
CA SER A 107 5.38 -2.73 6.80
C SER A 107 4.45 -1.52 6.79
N VAL A 108 4.57 -0.65 5.78
CA VAL A 108 3.67 0.49 5.60
C VAL A 108 2.22 0.02 5.43
N TYR A 109 1.96 -0.97 4.57
CA TYR A 109 0.61 -1.50 4.39
C TYR A 109 0.00 -2.05 5.68
N ILE A 110 0.77 -2.83 6.46
CA ILE A 110 0.31 -3.38 7.74
C ILE A 110 -0.06 -2.25 8.71
N MET A 111 0.79 -1.22 8.81
CA MET A 111 0.51 -0.06 9.65
C MET A 111 -0.76 0.67 9.21
N GLN A 112 -0.90 0.95 7.91
CA GLN A 112 -2.09 1.60 7.36
C GLN A 112 -3.35 0.82 7.70
N MET A 113 -3.39 -0.49 7.46
CA MET A 113 -4.56 -1.31 7.80
C MET A 113 -4.89 -1.32 9.29
N ARG A 114 -3.87 -1.38 10.17
CA ARG A 114 -4.08 -1.30 11.61
C ARG A 114 -4.71 0.03 12.00
N ILE A 115 -4.25 1.12 11.40
CA ILE A 115 -4.80 2.47 11.62
C ILE A 115 -6.22 2.56 11.06
N THR A 116 -6.46 2.11 9.83
CA THR A 116 -7.79 2.07 9.21
C THR A 116 -8.78 1.34 10.11
N ARG A 117 -8.44 0.11 10.54
CA ARG A 117 -9.31 -0.72 11.38
C ARG A 117 -9.58 -0.08 12.74
N ALA A 118 -8.56 0.52 13.36
CA ALA A 118 -8.72 1.20 14.64
C ALA A 118 -9.64 2.42 14.50
N ARG A 119 -9.49 3.21 13.42
CA ARG A 119 -10.36 4.36 13.16
C ARG A 119 -11.78 3.96 12.82
N MET A 120 -11.99 2.97 11.95
CA MET A 120 -13.33 2.47 11.61
C MET A 120 -14.07 1.89 12.83
N ALA A 121 -13.36 1.38 13.83
CA ALA A 121 -13.97 0.91 15.07
C ALA A 121 -14.49 2.06 15.95
N GLY A 122 -13.85 3.23 15.90
CA GLY A 122 -14.29 4.43 16.63
C GLY A 122 -15.31 5.26 15.84
N ASP A 123 -15.02 5.50 14.56
CA ASP A 123 -15.79 6.32 13.64
C ASP A 123 -16.19 5.49 12.41
N PRO A 124 -17.19 4.59 12.51
CA PRO A 124 -17.60 3.78 11.38
C PRO A 124 -18.28 4.63 10.30
N PRO A 125 -18.01 4.34 9.00
CA PRO A 125 -18.80 4.91 7.91
C PRO A 125 -20.19 4.27 7.86
N ASP A 126 -21.15 4.93 7.22
CA ASP A 126 -22.50 4.39 7.04
C ASP A 126 -22.50 3.25 6.01
N ILE A 127 -21.61 3.32 5.02
CA ILE A 127 -21.31 2.24 4.08
C ILE A 127 -19.81 2.16 3.89
N LEU A 128 -19.28 0.94 3.88
CA LEU A 128 -17.90 0.66 3.50
C LEU A 128 -17.88 -0.15 2.20
N LEU A 129 -17.24 0.40 1.17
CA LEU A 129 -16.93 -0.29 -0.07
C LEU A 129 -15.48 -0.79 -0.01
N SER A 130 -15.25 -2.04 -0.41
CA SER A 130 -13.94 -2.68 -0.37
C SER A 130 -13.70 -3.47 -1.66
N PRO A 131 -13.29 -2.78 -2.75
CA PRO A 131 -13.02 -3.45 -4.01
C PRO A 131 -11.84 -4.42 -3.86
N LYS A 132 -11.91 -5.57 -4.53
CA LYS A 132 -10.87 -6.59 -4.47
C LYS A 132 -9.70 -6.22 -5.37
N LEU A 133 -8.64 -5.65 -4.79
CA LEU A 133 -7.45 -5.16 -5.47
C LEU A 133 -6.17 -5.83 -4.96
N GLY A 134 -6.32 -6.84 -4.09
CA GLY A 134 -5.27 -7.60 -3.44
C GLY A 134 -4.38 -8.39 -4.40
N HIS A 135 -4.53 -8.27 -5.70
CA HIS A 135 -3.68 -8.85 -6.75
C HIS A 135 -2.99 -7.78 -7.63
N ILE A 136 -3.34 -6.49 -7.51
CA ILE A 136 -2.72 -5.35 -8.23
C ILE A 136 -1.70 -4.61 -7.33
N ARG A 137 -0.42 -4.56 -7.73
CA ARG A 137 0.63 -3.89 -6.91
C ARG A 137 0.62 -2.37 -7.08
N LEU A 138 1.23 -1.66 -6.12
CA LEU A 138 1.25 -0.19 -6.04
C LEU A 138 1.70 0.52 -7.33
N VAL A 139 2.69 -0.06 -8.01
CA VAL A 139 3.33 0.52 -9.19
C VAL A 139 2.87 -0.11 -10.51
N GLU A 140 1.77 -0.89 -10.49
CA GLU A 140 1.22 -1.56 -11.68
C GLU A 140 0.21 -0.68 -12.44
N PHE A 141 0.63 0.51 -12.85
CA PHE A 141 -0.23 1.46 -13.56
C PHE A 141 -0.85 0.93 -14.86
N HIS A 142 -0.21 -0.06 -15.49
CA HIS A 142 -0.74 -0.73 -16.68
C HIS A 142 -2.05 -1.50 -16.44
N ARG A 143 -2.41 -1.78 -15.18
CA ARG A 143 -3.64 -2.50 -14.80
C ARG A 143 -4.74 -1.55 -14.30
N ALA A 144 -4.64 -0.26 -14.63
CA ALA A 144 -5.62 0.76 -14.20
C ALA A 144 -7.06 0.39 -14.61
N THR A 145 -7.28 -0.09 -15.84
CA THR A 145 -8.60 -0.49 -16.33
C THR A 145 -9.23 -1.57 -15.45
N GLU A 146 -8.44 -2.58 -15.07
CA GLU A 146 -8.88 -3.67 -14.21
C GLU A 146 -9.26 -3.18 -12.80
N ALA A 147 -8.46 -2.26 -12.24
CA ALA A 147 -8.75 -1.66 -10.94
C ALA A 147 -10.04 -0.81 -10.95
N ILE A 148 -10.26 -0.04 -12.02
CA ILE A 148 -11.48 0.76 -12.21
C ILE A 148 -12.71 -0.14 -12.30
N GLU A 149 -12.63 -1.22 -13.08
CA GLU A 149 -13.73 -2.17 -13.24
C GLU A 149 -14.04 -2.92 -11.93
N ALA A 150 -13.03 -3.26 -11.13
CA ALA A 150 -13.22 -3.82 -9.79
C ALA A 150 -13.93 -2.82 -8.86
N GLY A 151 -13.59 -1.54 -8.93
CA GLY A 151 -14.29 -0.46 -8.21
C GLY A 151 -15.75 -0.33 -8.63
N TYR A 152 -16.01 -0.32 -9.94
CA TYR A 152 -17.35 -0.20 -10.49
C TYR A 152 -18.25 -1.37 -10.05
N ARG A 153 -17.78 -2.61 -10.20
CA ARG A 153 -18.51 -3.81 -9.73
C ARG A 153 -18.81 -3.77 -8.22
N CYS A 154 -17.87 -3.29 -7.41
CA CYS A 154 -18.04 -3.16 -5.97
C CYS A 154 -19.17 -2.16 -5.62
N ALA A 155 -19.19 -1.03 -6.31
CA ALA A 155 -20.24 -0.02 -6.17
C ALA A 155 -21.60 -0.55 -6.65
N GLU A 156 -21.66 -1.18 -7.82
CA GLU A 156 -22.89 -1.76 -8.39
C GLU A 156 -23.52 -2.78 -7.44
N THR A 157 -22.72 -3.70 -6.89
CA THR A 157 -23.19 -4.72 -5.94
C THR A 157 -23.74 -4.07 -4.66
N SER A 158 -23.22 -2.90 -4.29
CA SER A 158 -23.62 -2.17 -3.09
C SER A 158 -24.74 -1.16 -3.34
N THR A 159 -25.27 -1.06 -4.57
CA THR A 159 -26.28 -0.07 -4.97
C THR A 159 -27.50 -0.09 -4.05
N ALA A 160 -28.00 -1.26 -3.67
CA ALA A 160 -29.15 -1.39 -2.77
C ALA A 160 -28.87 -0.76 -1.38
N ALA A 161 -27.68 -0.99 -0.83
CA ALA A 161 -27.27 -0.39 0.44
C ALA A 161 -27.10 1.13 0.31
N ILE A 162 -26.50 1.60 -0.79
CA ILE A 162 -26.33 3.03 -1.09
C ILE A 162 -27.67 3.74 -1.19
N LEU A 163 -28.62 3.19 -1.94
CA LEU A 163 -29.95 3.77 -2.09
C LEU A 163 -30.74 3.79 -0.77
N ALA A 164 -30.54 2.81 0.11
CA ALA A 164 -31.14 2.81 1.44
C ALA A 164 -30.64 3.99 2.31
N GLN A 165 -29.41 4.43 2.09
CA GLN A 165 -28.79 5.59 2.74
C GLN A 165 -29.08 6.91 2.00
N LEU A 166 -29.99 6.97 1.03
CA LEU A 166 -30.37 8.25 0.37
C LEU A 166 -31.80 8.69 0.68
N ARG A 167 -32.55 7.88 1.43
CA ARG A 167 -33.91 8.18 1.89
C ARG A 167 -33.91 8.92 3.21
#